data_AF-A0A6J5DYI6-F1
#
_entry.id   AF-A0A6J5DYI6-F1
#
_cell.length_a   1.000
_cell.length_b   1.000
_cell.length_c   1.000
_cell.angle_alpha   90.00
_cell.angle_beta   90.00
_cell.angle_gamma   90.00
#
_symmetry.space_group_name_H-M   'P 1'
#
loop_
_entity.id
_entity.type
_entity.pdbx_description
1 polymer ?
#
loop_
_entity_poly.entity_id
_entity_poly.type
_entity_poly.pdbx_seq_one_letter_code
_entity_poly.pdbx_strand_id
1 'polypeptide(L)'
;MDGIDRLLLDWHEWQLGYEPVRGYPPDAGFGEAFQSSRQWMDVDDLNEEVELRLRESVGRSVDPLVMALDLRLRIAVSTAVRNLYAGTTVWVNPRWPATQEADYARAKATLAPSLVSRGLLPKTDLQAMKVTL
;
A
#
# COMPACT_ATOMS: atom_id res chain seq x y z
N MET A 1 2.16 16.26 -0.48
CA MET A 1 1.80 14.85 -0.26
C MET A 1 0.31 14.78 -0.04
N ASP A 2 -0.40 14.14 -0.97
CA ASP A 2 -1.86 13.98 -0.92
C ASP A 2 -2.26 12.68 -0.17
N GLY A 3 -3.58 12.41 -0.05
CA GLY A 3 -4.08 11.22 0.67
C GLY A 3 -3.71 9.90 0.00
N ILE A 4 -3.61 9.88 -1.33
CA ILE A 4 -3.22 8.69 -2.09
C ILE A 4 -1.71 8.42 -2.01
N ASP A 5 -0.88 9.47 -1.97
CA ASP A 5 0.58 9.36 -1.75
C ASP A 5 0.85 8.71 -0.38
N ARG A 6 0.08 9.06 0.66
CA ARG A 6 0.18 8.44 2.01
C ARG A 6 -0.19 6.97 1.97
N LEU A 7 -1.32 6.64 1.36
CA LEU A 7 -1.77 5.25 1.25
C LEU A 7 -0.77 4.37 0.47
N LEU A 8 -0.17 4.92 -0.59
CA LEU A 8 0.86 4.24 -1.37
C LEU A 8 2.16 4.07 -0.57
N LEU A 9 2.51 5.04 0.28
CA LEU A 9 3.63 4.93 1.19
C LEU A 9 3.39 3.81 2.23
N ASP A 10 2.23 3.79 2.88
CA ASP A 10 1.84 2.75 3.83
C ASP A 10 1.89 1.34 3.19
N TRP A 11 1.40 1.22 1.96
CA TRP A 11 1.48 -0.01 1.18
C TRP A 11 2.94 -0.41 0.88
N HIS A 12 3.81 0.54 0.55
CA HIS A 12 5.22 0.25 0.29
C HIS A 12 5.99 -0.15 1.55
N GLU A 13 5.69 0.48 2.69
CA GLU A 13 6.24 0.07 3.99
C GLU A 13 5.79 -1.34 4.36
N TRP A 14 4.51 -1.66 4.16
CA TRP A 14 3.99 -3.02 4.32
C TRP A 14 4.69 -4.03 3.39
N GLN A 15 4.96 -3.66 2.13
CA GLN A 15 5.72 -4.49 1.18
C GLN A 15 7.19 -4.70 1.61
N LEU A 16 7.82 -3.69 2.21
CA LEU A 16 9.19 -3.82 2.76
C LEU A 16 9.23 -4.73 3.99
N GLY A 17 8.19 -4.68 4.82
CA GLY A 17 8.01 -5.55 5.98
C GLY A 17 7.50 -6.96 5.65
N TYR A 18 7.22 -7.26 4.37
CA TYR A 18 6.79 -8.59 3.96
C TYR A 18 7.93 -9.60 4.14
N GLU A 19 7.87 -10.35 5.24
CA GLU A 19 8.66 -11.56 5.40
C GLU A 19 7.95 -12.69 4.66
N PRO A 20 8.52 -13.27 3.59
CA PRO A 20 7.92 -14.42 2.96
C PRO A 20 7.86 -15.53 4.01
N VAL A 21 6.66 -15.91 4.43
CA VAL A 21 6.44 -17.03 5.34
C VAL A 21 7.17 -18.23 4.74
N ARG A 22 8.32 -18.58 5.32
CA ARG A 22 9.15 -19.70 4.88
C ARG A 22 8.38 -20.97 5.19
N GLY A 23 7.62 -21.42 4.20
CA GLY A 23 6.97 -22.71 4.22
C GLY A 23 5.59 -22.71 4.90
N TYR A 24 4.85 -23.74 4.53
CA TYR A 24 3.60 -24.16 5.14
C TYR A 24 3.72 -24.11 6.67
N PRO A 25 2.79 -23.45 7.38
CA PRO A 25 2.68 -23.60 8.82
C PRO A 25 2.55 -25.11 9.14
N PRO A 26 3.38 -25.70 10.01
CA PRO A 26 3.29 -27.14 10.34
C PRO A 26 1.93 -27.56 10.96
N ASP A 27 1.04 -26.60 11.22
CA ASP A 27 -0.25 -26.69 11.88
C ASP A 27 -1.48 -26.51 10.96
N ALA A 28 -1.28 -26.38 9.64
CA ALA A 28 -2.35 -26.24 8.65
C ALA A 28 -3.13 -27.55 8.35
N GLY A 29 -3.49 -28.26 9.42
CA GLY A 29 -4.48 -29.34 9.42
C GLY A 29 -5.76 -28.98 10.19
N PHE A 30 -5.65 -28.35 11.38
CA PHE A 30 -6.81 -28.07 12.25
C PHE A 30 -6.61 -26.89 13.22
N GLY A 31 -5.46 -26.20 13.19
CA GLY A 31 -5.06 -25.21 14.21
C GLY A 31 -5.23 -23.73 13.84
N GLU A 32 -5.55 -23.39 12.58
CA GLU A 32 -5.57 -22.00 12.09
C GLU A 32 -6.56 -21.10 12.85
N ALA A 33 -7.63 -21.68 13.41
CA ALA A 33 -8.60 -20.99 14.26
C ALA A 33 -8.29 -21.05 15.76
N PHE A 34 -7.28 -21.82 16.18
CA PHE A 34 -6.90 -21.92 17.58
C PHE A 34 -6.04 -20.70 17.97
N GLN A 35 -6.70 -19.68 18.52
CA GLN A 35 -6.01 -18.60 19.21
C GLN A 35 -6.10 -18.82 20.71
N SER A 36 -4.95 -18.88 21.38
CA SER A 36 -4.91 -18.81 22.84
C SER A 36 -5.48 -17.47 23.30
N SER A 37 -6.10 -17.46 24.47
CA SER A 37 -6.62 -16.22 25.08
C SER A 37 -5.49 -15.19 25.20
N ARG A 38 -5.68 -13.99 24.64
CA ARG A 38 -4.73 -12.86 24.68
C ARG A 38 -4.59 -12.20 26.06
N GLN A 39 -5.08 -12.86 27.12
CA GLN A 39 -5.08 -12.33 28.48
C GLN A 39 -3.69 -12.09 29.07
N TRP A 40 -2.63 -12.57 28.42
CA TRP A 40 -1.24 -12.35 28.81
C TRP A 40 -0.59 -11.13 28.14
N MET A 41 -1.24 -10.53 27.13
CA MET A 41 -0.77 -9.31 26.46
C MET A 41 -1.18 -8.08 27.27
N ASP A 42 -0.29 -7.10 27.36
CA ASP A 42 -0.66 -5.81 27.93
C ASP A 42 -1.43 -4.94 26.91
N VAL A 43 -1.82 -3.73 27.32
CA VAL A 43 -2.60 -2.82 26.45
C VAL A 43 -1.76 -2.33 25.28
N ASP A 44 -0.45 -2.19 25.45
CA ASP A 44 0.45 -1.68 24.41
C ASP A 44 0.67 -2.76 23.35
N ASP A 45 0.93 -4.01 23.78
CA ASP A 45 1.00 -5.20 22.92
C ASP A 45 -0.29 -5.38 22.08
N LEU A 46 -1.45 -5.17 22.70
CA LEU A 46 -2.75 -5.25 22.02
C LEU A 46 -2.91 -4.15 20.96
N ASN A 47 -2.48 -2.93 21.26
CA ASN A 47 -2.53 -1.82 20.31
C ASN A 47 -1.60 -2.07 19.13
N GLU A 48 -0.36 -2.51 19.37
CA GLU A 48 0.60 -2.85 18.32
C GLU A 48 0.06 -3.93 17.38
N GLU A 49 -0.59 -4.97 17.91
CA GLU A 49 -1.18 -6.02 17.07
C GLU A 49 -2.38 -5.52 16.26
N VAL A 50 -3.22 -4.65 16.83
CA VAL A 50 -4.33 -4.02 16.10
C VAL A 50 -3.80 -3.15 14.96
N GLU A 51 -2.77 -2.36 15.22
CA GLU A 51 -2.12 -1.53 14.19
C GLU A 51 -1.50 -2.38 13.09
N LEU A 52 -0.83 -3.47 13.44
CA LEU A 52 -0.26 -4.42 12.48
C LEU A 52 -1.34 -5.00 11.58
N ARG A 53 -2.44 -5.47 12.14
CA ARG A 53 -3.58 -6.02 11.37
C ARG A 53 -4.24 -4.99 10.47
N LEU A 54 -4.35 -3.75 10.93
CA LEU A 54 -4.89 -2.67 10.13
C LEU A 54 -3.98 -2.41 8.91
N ARG A 55 -2.67 -2.36 9.13
CA ARG A 55 -1.66 -2.19 8.08
C ARG A 55 -1.67 -3.35 7.08
N GLU A 56 -1.79 -4.60 7.56
CA GLU A 56 -1.95 -5.77 6.71
C GLU A 56 -3.21 -5.73 5.85
N SER A 57 -4.34 -5.36 6.45
CA SER A 57 -5.63 -5.26 5.74
C SER A 57 -5.57 -4.22 4.63
N VAL A 58 -4.95 -3.07 4.91
CA VAL A 58 -4.74 -2.00 3.91
C VAL A 58 -3.80 -2.48 2.81
N GLY A 59 -2.63 -3.03 3.17
CA GLY A 59 -1.65 -3.54 2.21
C GLY A 59 -2.24 -4.59 1.28
N ARG A 60 -2.93 -5.60 1.82
CA ARG A 60 -3.59 -6.68 1.07
C ARG A 60 -4.71 -6.16 0.14
N SER A 61 -5.35 -5.05 0.49
CA SER A 61 -6.40 -4.45 -0.33
C SER A 61 -5.85 -3.58 -1.47
N VAL A 62 -4.73 -2.89 -1.22
CA VAL A 62 -4.08 -1.98 -2.19
C VAL A 62 -3.24 -2.76 -3.20
N ASP A 63 -2.55 -3.81 -2.76
CA ASP A 63 -1.64 -4.60 -3.60
C ASP A 63 -2.24 -5.08 -4.94
N PRO A 64 -3.41 -5.76 -4.98
CA PRO A 64 -4.00 -6.21 -6.23
C PRO A 64 -4.37 -5.05 -7.18
N LEU A 65 -4.64 -3.85 -6.65
CA LEU A 65 -4.92 -2.68 -7.46
C LEU A 65 -3.67 -2.15 -8.15
N VAL A 66 -2.55 -2.11 -7.45
CA VAL A 66 -1.25 -1.73 -8.03
C VAL A 66 -0.79 -2.79 -9.04
N MET A 67 -1.05 -4.07 -8.75
CA MET A 67 -0.76 -5.17 -9.67
C MET A 67 -1.70 -5.26 -10.88
N ALA A 68 -2.85 -4.58 -10.85
CA ALA A 68 -3.73 -4.45 -12.01
C ALA A 68 -3.32 -3.31 -12.96
N LEU A 69 -2.46 -2.39 -12.51
CA LEU A 69 -1.94 -1.32 -13.37
C LEU A 69 -1.04 -1.86 -14.48
N ASP A 70 -1.02 -1.14 -15.60
CA ASP A 70 -0.05 -1.34 -16.67
C ASP A 70 1.38 -1.26 -16.12
N LEU A 71 2.30 -2.04 -16.70
CA LEU A 71 3.68 -2.14 -16.26
C LEU A 71 4.36 -0.77 -16.16
N ARG A 72 4.10 0.13 -17.11
CA ARG A 72 4.69 1.48 -17.11
C ARG A 72 4.21 2.29 -15.91
N LEU A 73 2.91 2.26 -15.62
CA LEU A 73 2.32 2.96 -14.48
C LEU A 73 2.78 2.36 -13.16
N ARG A 74 2.92 1.04 -13.09
CA ARG A 74 3.44 0.35 -11.90
C ARG A 74 4.88 0.75 -11.60
N ILE A 75 5.75 0.78 -12.61
CA ILE A 75 7.13 1.26 -12.44
C ILE A 75 7.12 2.72 -11.97
N ALA A 76 6.26 3.56 -12.54
CA ALA A 76 6.14 4.95 -12.13
C ALA A 76 5.77 5.09 -10.64
N VAL A 77 4.78 4.31 -10.17
CA VAL A 77 4.38 4.23 -8.76
C VAL A 77 5.53 3.74 -7.87
N SER A 78 6.16 2.61 -8.20
CA SER A 78 7.25 2.05 -7.39
C SER A 78 8.44 3.02 -7.24
N THR A 79 8.80 3.72 -8.32
CA THR A 79 9.87 4.73 -8.26
C THR A 79 9.46 5.96 -7.47
N ALA A 80 8.23 6.47 -7.67
CA ALA A 80 7.73 7.63 -6.93
C ALA A 80 7.65 7.35 -5.42
N VAL A 81 7.12 6.19 -5.03
CA VAL A 81 6.97 5.83 -3.61
C VAL A 81 8.33 5.59 -2.95
N ARG A 82 9.32 5.04 -3.65
CA ARG A 82 10.70 4.96 -3.12
C ARG A 82 11.29 6.33 -2.82
N ASN A 83 11.09 7.29 -3.72
CA ASN A 83 11.52 8.68 -3.49
C ASN A 83 10.79 9.31 -2.30
N LEU A 84 9.47 9.08 -2.18
CA LEU A 84 8.68 9.55 -1.04
C LEU A 84 9.18 8.94 0.28
N TYR A 85 9.43 7.63 0.31
CA TYR A 85 9.92 6.91 1.48
C TYR A 85 11.29 7.41 1.96
N ALA A 86 12.22 7.67 1.03
CA ALA A 86 13.52 8.22 1.40
C ALA A 86 13.51 9.73 1.66
N GLY A 87 12.39 10.42 1.40
CA GLY A 87 12.31 11.89 1.45
C GLY A 87 13.23 12.60 0.45
N THR A 88 13.68 11.92 -0.60
CA THR A 88 14.64 12.45 -1.58
C THR A 88 14.30 11.97 -3.00
N THR A 89 14.72 12.72 -4.03
CA THR A 89 14.46 12.39 -5.45
C THR A 89 15.67 11.73 -6.11
N VAL A 90 16.02 10.53 -5.65
CA VAL A 90 17.22 9.80 -6.12
C VAL A 90 16.89 8.81 -7.22
N TRP A 91 15.75 8.13 -7.14
CA TRP A 91 15.37 7.11 -8.10
C TRP A 91 14.66 7.73 -9.31
N VAL A 92 15.20 7.44 -10.49
CA VAL A 92 14.62 7.83 -11.78
C VAL A 92 14.46 6.59 -12.64
N ASN A 93 13.35 6.51 -13.38
CA ASN A 93 13.13 5.43 -14.32
C ASN A 93 14.01 5.64 -15.57
N PRO A 94 14.98 4.75 -15.87
CA PRO A 94 15.87 4.91 -17.02
C PRO A 94 15.17 4.70 -18.37
N ARG A 95 14.03 4.00 -18.41
CA ARG A 95 13.29 3.72 -19.66
C ARG A 95 12.43 4.89 -20.11
N TRP A 96 11.82 5.61 -19.17
CA TRP A 96 10.94 6.74 -19.44
C TRP A 96 11.15 7.88 -18.43
N PRO A 97 12.34 8.50 -18.39
CA PRO A 97 12.65 9.51 -17.38
C PRO A 97 11.80 10.79 -17.54
N ALA A 98 11.52 11.19 -18.78
CA ALA A 98 10.81 12.43 -19.07
C ALA A 98 9.30 12.39 -18.77
N THR A 99 8.70 11.20 -18.76
CA THR A 99 7.24 11.04 -18.55
C THR A 99 6.90 10.49 -17.17
N GLN A 100 7.90 10.28 -16.31
CA GLN A 100 7.75 9.66 -15.01
C GLN A 100 6.67 10.32 -14.14
N GLU A 101 6.65 11.66 -14.07
CA GLU A 101 5.66 12.40 -13.28
C GLU A 101 4.25 12.31 -13.88
N ALA A 102 4.14 12.41 -15.21
CA ALA A 102 2.87 12.29 -15.92
C ALA A 102 2.29 10.87 -15.82
N ASP A 103 3.15 9.86 -15.90
CA ASP A 103 2.79 8.45 -15.72
C ASP A 103 2.35 8.20 -14.26
N TYR A 104 3.02 8.81 -13.27
CA TYR A 104 2.59 8.72 -11.87
C TYR A 104 1.22 9.40 -11.65
N ALA A 105 1.00 10.60 -12.19
CA ALA A 105 -0.29 11.28 -12.12
C ALA A 105 -1.41 10.44 -12.76
N ARG A 106 -1.14 9.80 -13.91
CA ARG A 106 -2.07 8.89 -14.58
C ARG A 106 -2.34 7.63 -13.75
N ALA A 107 -1.33 7.09 -13.09
CA ALA A 107 -1.49 5.96 -12.17
C ALA A 107 -2.41 6.33 -11.00
N LYS A 108 -2.20 7.51 -10.38
CA LYS A 108 -3.07 8.01 -9.32
C LYS A 108 -4.52 8.16 -9.79
N ALA A 109 -4.74 8.75 -10.96
CA ALA A 109 -6.08 8.92 -11.53
C ALA A 109 -6.78 7.58 -11.80
N THR A 110 -6.02 6.54 -12.17
CA THR A 110 -6.54 5.19 -12.42
C THR A 110 -6.89 4.46 -11.12
N LEU A 111 -6.08 4.63 -10.06
CA LEU A 111 -6.27 3.99 -8.77
C LEU A 111 -7.39 4.64 -7.94
N ALA A 112 -7.52 5.97 -8.00
CA ALA A 112 -8.40 6.73 -7.11
C ALA A 112 -9.87 6.21 -7.07
N PRO A 113 -10.54 5.88 -8.19
CA PRO A 113 -11.91 5.35 -8.14
C PRO A 113 -12.01 4.02 -7.39
N SER A 114 -11.05 3.12 -7.62
CA SER A 114 -11.00 1.80 -6.99
C SER A 114 -10.71 1.89 -5.49
N LEU A 115 -9.89 2.85 -5.07
CA LEU A 115 -9.58 3.11 -3.66
C LEU A 115 -10.77 3.70 -2.91
N VAL A 116 -11.48 4.66 -3.52
CA VAL A 116 -12.72 5.21 -2.96
C VAL A 116 -13.81 4.14 -2.83
N SER A 117 -13.95 3.28 -3.84
CA SER A 117 -14.96 2.20 -3.80
C SER A 117 -14.75 1.19 -2.66
N ARG A 118 -13.49 1.01 -2.23
CA ARG A 118 -13.09 0.15 -1.10
C ARG A 118 -13.07 0.88 0.24
N GLY A 119 -13.43 2.17 0.27
CA GLY A 119 -13.41 2.99 1.49
C GLY A 119 -12.02 3.35 2.00
N LEU A 120 -10.97 3.14 1.20
CA LEU A 120 -9.58 3.42 1.59
C LEU A 120 -9.19 4.90 1.38
N LEU A 121 -9.97 5.63 0.58
CA LEU A 121 -9.82 7.07 0.39
C LEU A 121 -11.19 7.77 0.53
N PRO A 122 -11.24 8.96 1.13
CA PRO A 122 -12.45 9.77 1.16
C PRO A 122 -12.81 10.28 -0.24
N LYS A 123 -14.11 10.47 -0.50
CA LYS A 123 -14.60 11.00 -1.79
C LYS A 123 -14.06 12.40 -2.11
N THR A 124 -13.71 13.18 -1.09
CA THR A 124 -13.12 14.53 -1.20
C THR A 124 -11.80 14.51 -1.98
N ASP A 125 -10.97 13.49 -1.78
CA ASP A 125 -9.66 13.39 -2.43
C ASP A 125 -9.80 13.14 -3.94
N LEU A 126 -10.81 12.37 -4.33
CA LEU A 126 -11.14 12.16 -5.75
C LEU A 126 -11.62 13.45 -6.41
N GLN A 127 -12.37 14.29 -5.69
CA GLN A 127 -12.83 15.58 -6.19
C GLN A 127 -11.65 16.55 -6.37
N ALA A 128 -10.71 16.60 -5.43
CA ALA A 128 -9.51 17.42 -5.54
C ALA A 128 -8.69 17.10 -6.80
N MET A 129 -8.55 15.82 -7.14
CA MET A 129 -7.83 15.38 -8.35
C MET A 129 -8.52 15.77 -9.66
N LYS A 130 -9.87 15.84 -9.69
CA LYS A 130 -10.62 16.26 -10.88
C LYS A 130 -10.54 17.76 -11.16
N VAL A 131 -10.20 18.57 -10.16
CA VAL A 131 -10.08 20.03 -10.28
C VAL A 131 -8.72 20.45 -10.84
N THR A 132 -7.72 19.58 -10.76
CA THR A 132 -6.33 19.86 -11.19
C THR A 132 -6.01 19.36 -12.61
N LEU A 133 -6.89 18.57 -13.22
CA LEU A 133 -6.81 18.12 -14.62
C LEU A 133 -7.54 19.10 -15.54
#